data_AF-A0A7X7S7W1-F1
#
_entry.id   AF-A0A7X7S7W1-F1
#
_cell.length_a   1.000
_cell.length_b   1.000
_cell.length_c   1.000
_cell.angle_alpha   90.00
_cell.angle_beta   90.00
_cell.angle_gamma   90.00
#
_symmetry.space_group_name_H-M   'P 1'
#
loop_
_entity.id
_entity.type
_entity.pdbx_description
1 polymer ?
#
loop_
_entity_poly.entity_id
_entity_poly.type
_entity_poly.pdbx_seq_one_letter_code
_entity_poly.pdbx_strand_id
1 'polypeptide(L)'
;GRQNPNMKTNLEFAKRVKAVLDKQHPGLSKGIFMGRGDYNQDLSPHSLLLEVGAHTNSKEEAQRGVALFADAIPTVIGVSAEGSNSPPAAKPLDGESSKAWTTILAILAIVAAAAGGFYLINRGSKTS
;
A
#
# COMPACT_ATOMS: atom_id res chain seq x y z
N GLY A 1 -24.38 -4.28 5.18
CA GLY A 1 -24.55 -5.68 4.74
C GLY A 1 -23.86 -5.90 3.41
N ARG A 2 -22.58 -6.23 3.44
CA ARG A 2 -22.04 -7.29 2.58
C ARG A 2 -21.16 -8.09 3.52
N GLN A 3 -21.55 -9.33 3.82
CA GLN A 3 -20.61 -10.28 4.40
C GLN A 3 -19.38 -10.26 3.50
N ASN A 4 -18.18 -10.15 4.07
CA ASN A 4 -16.93 -10.19 3.32
C ASN A 4 -16.98 -11.43 2.38
N PRO A 5 -17.16 -11.27 1.06
CA PRO A 5 -17.34 -12.39 0.15
C PRO A 5 -16.06 -13.21 0.02
N ASN A 6 -14.92 -12.60 0.34
CA ASN A 6 -13.61 -13.18 0.31
C ASN A 6 -13.23 -13.85 1.65
N MET A 7 -14.08 -13.83 2.68
CA MET A 7 -13.73 -14.31 4.02
C MET A 7 -13.21 -15.76 4.01
N LYS A 8 -13.89 -16.66 3.27
CA LYS A 8 -13.44 -18.06 3.13
C LYS A 8 -12.08 -18.14 2.43
N THR A 9 -11.92 -17.44 1.32
CA THR A 9 -10.68 -17.43 0.53
C THR A 9 -9.51 -16.85 1.31
N ASN A 10 -9.73 -15.75 2.04
CA ASN A 10 -8.72 -15.13 2.88
C ASN A 10 -8.34 -16.01 4.07
N LEU A 11 -9.30 -16.71 4.67
CA LEU A 11 -9.02 -17.66 5.74
C LEU A 11 -8.18 -18.85 5.24
N GLU A 12 -8.51 -19.42 4.08
CA GLU A 12 -7.71 -20.50 3.49
C GLU A 12 -6.30 -20.03 3.11
N PHE A 13 -6.18 -18.80 2.60
CA PHE A 13 -4.88 -18.19 2.37
C PHE A 13 -4.09 -17.99 3.67
N ALA A 14 -4.72 -17.48 4.74
CA ALA A 14 -4.11 -17.33 6.06
C ALA A 14 -3.63 -18.68 6.61
N LYS A 15 -4.42 -19.75 6.45
CA LYS A 15 -4.04 -21.12 6.85
C LYS A 15 -2.83 -21.61 6.07
N ARG A 16 -2.77 -21.36 4.75
CA ARG A 16 -1.60 -21.73 3.94
C ARG A 16 -0.36 -20.99 4.42
N VAL A 17 -0.45 -19.67 4.63
CA VAL A 17 0.65 -18.87 5.19
C VAL A 17 1.11 -19.45 6.53
N LYS A 18 0.17 -19.69 7.46
CA LYS A 18 0.48 -20.26 8.77
C LYS A 18 1.17 -21.62 8.68
N ALA A 19 0.70 -22.51 7.83
CA ALA A 19 1.29 -23.84 7.65
C ALA A 19 2.73 -23.77 7.12
N VAL A 20 3.02 -22.85 6.19
CA VAL A 20 4.40 -22.64 5.70
C VAL A 20 5.28 -22.04 6.78
N LEU A 21 4.79 -21.02 7.50
CA LEU A 21 5.54 -20.39 8.60
C LEU A 21 5.83 -21.39 9.72
N ASP A 22 4.87 -22.24 10.11
CA ASP A 22 5.10 -23.25 11.15
C ASP A 22 6.15 -24.28 10.74
N LYS A 23 6.27 -24.56 9.44
CA LYS A 23 7.25 -25.48 8.89
C LYS A 23 8.65 -24.85 8.81
N GLN A 24 8.75 -23.62 8.31
CA GLN A 24 10.03 -22.97 8.03
C GLN A 24 10.58 -22.19 9.23
N HIS A 25 9.69 -21.52 9.97
CA HIS A 25 10.01 -20.62 11.07
C HIS A 25 9.13 -20.92 12.30
N PRO A 26 9.28 -22.09 12.96
CA PRO A 26 8.41 -22.51 14.06
C PRO A 26 8.32 -21.47 15.17
N GLY A 27 7.09 -21.18 15.61
CA GLY A 27 6.83 -20.23 16.71
C GLY A 27 6.82 -18.76 16.32
N LEU A 28 7.11 -18.41 15.05
CA LEU A 28 7.08 -17.02 14.57
C LEU A 28 5.67 -16.43 14.57
N SER A 29 4.66 -17.20 14.14
CA SER A 29 3.26 -16.76 14.12
C SER A 29 2.50 -17.20 15.36
N LYS A 30 1.78 -16.28 16.01
CA LYS A 30 0.91 -16.57 17.15
C LYS A 30 -0.46 -17.14 16.77
N GLY A 31 -0.78 -17.24 15.48
CA GLY A 31 -2.05 -17.79 15.00
C GLY A 31 -2.80 -16.87 14.03
N ILE A 32 -4.05 -17.25 13.75
CA ILE A 32 -4.98 -16.48 12.91
C ILE A 32 -6.03 -15.88 13.85
N PHE A 33 -6.18 -14.57 13.81
CA PHE A 33 -7.19 -13.86 14.59
C PHE A 33 -8.37 -13.46 13.69
N MET A 34 -9.59 -13.82 14.09
CA MET A 34 -10.83 -13.48 13.39
C MET A 34 -11.51 -12.30 14.11
N GLY A 35 -11.15 -11.08 13.74
CA GLY A 35 -11.72 -9.85 14.28
C GLY A 35 -13.05 -9.47 13.62
N ARG A 36 -13.81 -8.60 14.29
CA ARG A 36 -14.99 -7.93 13.74
C ARG A 36 -14.62 -6.51 13.33
N GLY A 37 -14.05 -6.35 12.13
CA GLY A 37 -13.65 -5.06 11.58
C GLY A 37 -13.44 -5.14 10.08
N ASP A 38 -13.73 -4.05 9.38
CA ASP A 38 -13.56 -3.95 7.93
C ASP A 38 -12.15 -3.41 7.63
N TYR A 39 -11.18 -4.31 7.54
CA TYR A 39 -9.77 -4.01 7.25
C TYR A 39 -9.44 -4.14 5.75
N ASN A 40 -10.38 -3.74 4.88
CA ASN A 40 -10.27 -3.88 3.42
C ASN A 40 -10.05 -5.33 2.92
N GLN A 41 -10.33 -6.31 3.77
CA GLN A 41 -10.19 -7.72 3.42
C GLN A 41 -11.29 -8.20 2.47
N ASP A 42 -12.36 -7.42 2.32
CA ASP A 42 -13.43 -7.64 1.36
C ASP A 42 -13.10 -7.15 -0.05
N LEU A 43 -12.07 -6.30 -0.23
CA LEU A 43 -11.72 -5.71 -1.53
C LEU A 43 -11.09 -6.70 -2.52
N SER A 44 -10.37 -7.71 -2.04
CA SER A 44 -9.72 -8.71 -2.89
C SER A 44 -9.57 -10.08 -2.20
N PRO A 45 -9.49 -11.18 -2.96
CA PRO A 45 -9.07 -12.45 -2.43
C PRO A 45 -7.60 -12.41 -2.00
N HIS A 46 -7.23 -13.28 -1.06
CA HIS A 46 -5.87 -13.39 -0.49
C HIS A 46 -5.39 -12.16 0.29
N SER A 47 -6.31 -11.36 0.84
CA SER A 47 -5.97 -10.21 1.68
C SER A 47 -5.76 -10.62 3.14
N LEU A 48 -4.66 -10.17 3.74
CA LEU A 48 -4.32 -10.39 5.15
C LEU A 48 -3.96 -9.07 5.84
N LEU A 49 -4.31 -8.95 7.12
CA LEU A 49 -3.74 -7.95 8.01
C LEU A 49 -2.65 -8.63 8.83
N LEU A 50 -1.43 -8.10 8.76
CA LEU A 50 -0.28 -8.63 9.48
C LEU A 50 0.12 -7.67 10.59
N GLU A 51 0.07 -8.16 11.83
CA GLU A 51 0.59 -7.45 13.00
C GLU A 51 1.97 -8.01 13.34
N VAL A 52 2.98 -7.13 13.35
CA VAL A 52 4.37 -7.50 13.66
C VAL A 52 4.81 -6.75 14.91
N GLY A 53 5.18 -7.52 15.93
CA GLY A 53 5.58 -7.00 17.21
C GLY A 53 4.40 -6.62 18.13
N ALA A 54 4.77 -6.11 19.29
CA ALA A 54 4.01 -5.84 20.49
C ALA A 54 4.90 -4.98 21.43
N HIS A 55 4.37 -4.59 22.59
CA HIS A 55 5.12 -3.84 23.59
C HIS A 55 6.28 -4.63 24.24
N THR A 56 6.37 -5.93 23.99
CA THR A 56 7.36 -6.84 24.60
C THR A 56 8.59 -7.09 23.72
N ASN A 57 8.60 -6.64 22.47
CA ASN A 57 9.73 -6.85 21.55
C ASN A 57 10.37 -5.54 21.16
N SER A 58 11.66 -5.62 20.83
CA SER A 58 12.38 -4.52 20.23
C SER A 58 11.96 -4.30 18.77
N LYS A 59 12.33 -3.15 18.20
CA LYS A 59 12.13 -2.85 16.78
C LYS A 59 12.92 -3.81 15.90
N GLU A 60 14.13 -4.15 16.29
CA GLU A 60 15.04 -5.04 15.57
C GLU A 60 14.49 -6.46 15.56
N GLU A 61 13.85 -6.91 16.65
CA GLU A 61 13.14 -8.19 16.69
C GLU A 61 11.95 -8.21 15.74
N ALA A 62 11.14 -7.15 15.69
CA ALA A 62 10.05 -7.03 14.73
C ALA A 62 10.56 -7.03 13.28
N GLN A 63 11.68 -6.34 13.01
CA GLN A 63 12.32 -6.33 11.69
C GLN A 63 12.83 -7.71 11.27
N ARG A 64 13.46 -8.46 12.19
CA ARG A 64 13.84 -9.85 11.93
C ARG A 64 12.62 -10.72 11.70
N GLY A 65 11.56 -10.54 12.49
CA GLY A 65 10.31 -11.28 12.34
C GLY A 65 9.65 -11.08 10.97
N VAL A 66 9.57 -9.83 10.49
CA VAL A 66 9.00 -9.56 9.15
C VAL A 66 9.91 -10.06 8.03
N ALA A 67 11.23 -10.09 8.21
CA ALA A 67 12.15 -10.67 7.25
C ALA A 67 11.93 -12.19 7.09
N LEU A 68 11.78 -12.92 8.20
CA LEU A 68 11.45 -14.36 8.18
C LEU A 68 10.06 -14.62 7.60
N PHE A 69 9.09 -13.74 7.86
CA PHE A 69 7.79 -13.80 7.20
C PHE A 69 7.92 -13.67 5.68
N ALA A 70 8.69 -12.69 5.20
CA ALA A 70 8.87 -12.44 3.77
C ALA A 70 9.56 -13.62 3.06
N ASP A 71 10.54 -14.25 3.72
CA ASP A 71 11.24 -15.45 3.24
C ASP A 71 10.30 -16.63 2.97
N ALA A 72 9.21 -16.76 3.73
CA ALA A 72 8.21 -17.81 3.53
C ALA A 72 7.23 -17.57 2.37
N ILE A 73 7.04 -16.31 1.96
CA ILE A 73 6.01 -15.94 0.97
C ILE A 73 6.20 -16.62 -0.39
N PRO A 74 7.40 -16.70 -0.99
CA PRO A 74 7.61 -17.40 -2.26
C PRO A 74 7.04 -18.83 -2.23
N THR A 75 7.24 -19.55 -1.12
CA THR A 75 6.69 -20.91 -0.94
C THR A 75 5.15 -20.90 -0.86
N VAL A 76 4.55 -19.91 -0.20
CA VAL A 76 3.09 -19.76 -0.10
C VAL A 76 2.44 -19.55 -1.47
N ILE A 77 3.05 -18.69 -2.29
CA ILE A 77 2.51 -18.31 -3.62
C ILE A 77 3.00 -19.22 -4.75
N GLY A 78 3.87 -20.19 -4.45
CA GLY A 78 4.38 -21.17 -5.43
C GLY A 78 5.43 -20.61 -6.38
N VAL A 79 6.16 -19.58 -5.98
CA VAL A 79 7.32 -19.05 -6.73
C VAL A 79 8.57 -19.77 -6.24
N SER A 80 9.20 -20.55 -7.11
CA SER A 80 10.51 -21.15 -6.85
C SER A 80 11.59 -20.06 -6.83
N ALA A 81 12.48 -20.10 -5.83
CA ALA A 81 13.59 -19.15 -5.67
C ALA A 81 14.68 -19.24 -6.76
N GLU A 82 14.43 -19.91 -7.88
CA GLU A 82 15.37 -20.02 -9.01
C GLU A 82 15.42 -18.77 -9.91
N GLY A 83 14.78 -17.67 -9.51
CA GLY A 83 14.80 -16.42 -10.29
C GLY A 83 14.77 -15.11 -9.50
N SER A 84 14.77 -15.14 -8.17
CA SER A 84 14.53 -13.94 -7.35
C SER A 84 15.81 -13.36 -6.74
N ASN A 85 16.71 -12.87 -7.59
CA ASN A 85 17.67 -11.81 -7.23
C ASN A 85 17.00 -10.42 -7.32
N SER A 86 15.70 -10.32 -7.05
CA SER A 86 15.01 -9.04 -7.03
C SER A 86 15.38 -8.30 -5.74
N PRO A 87 15.98 -7.10 -5.82
CA PRO A 87 16.23 -6.30 -4.63
C PRO A 87 14.91 -6.03 -3.89
N PRO A 88 14.94 -5.84 -2.56
CA PRO A 88 13.75 -5.50 -1.79
C PRO A 88 13.04 -4.31 -2.45
N ALA A 89 11.71 -4.37 -2.51
CA ALA A 89 10.89 -3.32 -3.10
C ALA A 89 11.40 -1.94 -2.67
N ALA A 90 11.77 -1.12 -3.65
CA ALA A 90 12.28 0.22 -3.39
C ALA A 90 11.30 0.98 -2.49
N LYS A 91 11.83 1.77 -1.56
CA LYS A 91 11.02 2.66 -0.72
C LYS A 91 10.05 3.45 -1.60
N PRO A 92 8.79 3.66 -1.16
CA PRO A 92 7.84 4.45 -1.93
C PRO A 92 8.40 5.86 -2.16
N LEU A 93 8.25 6.29 -3.40
CA LEU A 93 8.79 7.50 -4.03
C LEU A 93 8.80 8.73 -3.11
N ASP A 94 10.00 9.13 -2.71
CA ASP A 94 10.35 10.39 -2.06
C ASP A 94 10.55 11.55 -3.08
N GLY A 95 10.09 11.37 -4.32
CA GLY A 95 10.48 12.20 -5.47
C GLY A 95 9.39 12.92 -6.25
N GLU A 96 8.14 13.05 -5.75
CA GLU A 96 7.04 13.67 -6.52
C GLU A 96 6.73 15.13 -6.12
N SER A 97 7.73 15.91 -5.70
CA SER A 97 7.50 17.34 -5.38
C SER A 97 7.72 18.27 -6.59
N SER A 98 8.68 17.97 -7.48
CA SER A 98 9.09 18.91 -8.53
C SER A 98 8.09 19.07 -9.68
N LYS A 99 7.35 18.00 -10.05
CA LYS A 99 6.33 18.04 -11.11
C LYS A 99 4.99 18.65 -10.65
N ALA A 100 4.71 18.60 -9.35
CA ALA A 100 3.50 19.19 -8.78
C ALA A 100 3.55 20.72 -8.83
N TRP A 101 4.68 21.32 -8.44
CA TRP A 101 4.84 22.77 -8.42
C TRP A 101 4.88 23.41 -9.82
N THR A 102 5.46 22.74 -10.82
CA THR A 102 5.44 23.26 -12.21
C THR A 102 4.04 23.27 -12.79
N THR A 103 3.21 22.27 -12.47
CA THR A 103 1.81 22.22 -12.89
C THR A 103 0.99 23.33 -12.24
N ILE A 104 1.20 23.59 -10.93
CA ILE A 104 0.54 24.68 -10.22
C ILE A 104 0.89 26.04 -10.84
N LEU A 105 2.17 26.29 -11.14
CA LEU A 105 2.61 27.54 -11.77
C LEU A 105 2.03 27.73 -13.18
N ALA A 106 1.95 26.66 -13.97
CA ALA A 106 1.36 26.71 -15.30
C ALA A 106 -0.14 27.09 -15.24
N ILE A 107 -0.89 26.50 -14.31
CA ILE A 107 -2.30 26.83 -14.09
C ILE A 107 -2.47 28.31 -13.70
N LEU A 108 -1.66 28.78 -12.75
CA LEU A 108 -1.72 30.19 -12.30
C LEU A 108 -1.42 31.16 -13.44
N ALA A 109 -0.42 30.86 -14.28
CA ALA A 109 -0.07 31.69 -15.44
C ALA A 109 -1.22 31.76 -16.47
N ILE A 110 -1.87 30.62 -16.76
CA ILE A 110 -3.01 30.57 -17.67
C ILE A 110 -4.18 31.39 -17.14
N VAL A 111 -4.50 31.26 -15.85
CA VAL A 111 -5.59 32.01 -15.20
C VAL A 111 -5.31 33.51 -15.21
N ALA A 112 -4.07 33.93 -14.90
CA ALA A 112 -3.69 35.34 -14.94
C ALA A 112 -3.78 35.93 -16.35
N ALA A 113 -3.36 35.19 -17.39
CA ALA A 113 -3.48 35.62 -18.78
C ALA A 113 -4.94 35.77 -19.21
N ALA A 114 -5.81 34.82 -18.85
CA ALA A 114 -7.24 34.89 -19.14
C ALA A 114 -7.92 36.09 -18.44
N ALA A 115 -7.62 36.30 -17.16
CA ALA A 115 -8.14 37.43 -16.39
C ALA A 115 -7.66 38.79 -16.96
N GLY A 116 -6.38 38.89 -17.32
CA GLY A 116 -5.80 40.07 -17.95
C GLY A 116 -6.43 40.37 -19.32
N GLY A 117 -6.58 39.35 -20.17
CA GLY A 117 -7.26 39.47 -21.45
C GLY A 117 -8.72 39.93 -21.31
N PHE A 118 -9.47 39.30 -20.38
CA PHE A 118 -10.84 39.70 -20.07
C PHE A 118 -10.92 41.16 -19.59
N TYR A 119 -10.01 41.57 -18.70
CA TYR A 119 -9.97 42.94 -18.20
C TYR A 119 -9.71 43.97 -19.30
N LEU A 120 -8.79 43.67 -20.23
CA LEU A 120 -8.48 44.55 -21.36
C LEU A 120 -9.66 44.66 -22.34
N ILE A 121 -10.34 43.55 -22.63
CA ILE A 121 -11.55 43.54 -23.47
C ILE A 121 -12.67 44.35 -22.80
N ASN A 122 -12.86 44.19 -21.49
CA ASN A 122 -13.91 44.89 -20.74
C ASN A 122 -13.60 46.35 -20.38
N ARG A 123 -12.38 46.85 -20.62
CA ARG A 123 -12.08 48.29 -20.49
C ARG A 123 -12.46 49.10 -21.75
N GLY A 124 -12.69 48.45 -22.89
CA GLY A 124 -12.96 49.11 -24.18
C GLY A 124 -14.41 49.53 -24.43
N SER A 125 -15.36 49.21 -23.55
CA SER A 125 -16.79 49.50 -23.72
C SER A 125 -17.28 50.66 -22.84
N LYS A 126 -16.62 51.81 -22.92
CA LYS A 126 -17.18 53.10 -22.50
C LYS A 126 -16.76 54.20 -23.46
N THR A 127 -17.45 54.30 -24.58
CA THR A 127 -17.56 55.55 -25.35
C THR A 127 -19.03 55.85 -25.53
N SER A 128 -19.47 56.96 -24.93
CA SER A 128 -20.71 57.68 -25.24
C SER A 128 -20.81 58.05 -26.71
#